data_AF-A0A8C1F3R5-F1
#
_entry.id   AF-A0A8C1F3R5-F1
#
_cell.length_a   1.000
_cell.length_b   1.000
_cell.length_c   1.000
_cell.angle_alpha   90.00
_cell.angle_beta   90.00
_cell.angle_gamma   90.00
#
_symmetry.space_group_name_H-M   'P 1'
#
loop_
_entity.id
_entity.type
_entity.pdbx_description
1 polymer ?
#
loop_
_entity_poly.entity_id
_entity_poly.type
_entity_poly.pdbx_seq_one_letter_code
_entity_poly.pdbx_strand_id
1 'polypeptide(L)'
;MSLSDKDKAAVKALWAKISPKADDIGAEALGRMLTVYPQTKTYFAHWADLSPGSGPVKKHGKVIMGAVGDAVSKIDDLVGGLAALSELHAFKLRVDPANFKTKTYFAHWADLSPGSGPVKKHGKVIMGAVGDAVSKIDDLVGGLAPLSELHAFKLRVDPGNFKILAHNVIVVIGMLFPGDFPPEVHMSVDKFFQNLALALSEKYR
;
A
#
# COMPACT_ATOMS: atom_id res chain seq x y z
N MET A 1 17.35 -3.46 0.12
CA MET A 1 17.92 -2.13 -0.22
C MET A 1 18.11 -1.38 1.09
N SER A 2 19.31 -0.88 1.38
CA SER A 2 19.58 0.03 2.49
C SER A 2 19.33 1.49 2.06
N LEU A 3 19.00 2.36 3.00
CA LEU A 3 18.84 3.80 2.74
C LEU A 3 20.23 4.44 2.55
N SER A 4 20.42 5.21 1.48
CA SER A 4 21.60 6.07 1.32
C SER A 4 21.56 7.26 2.29
N ASP A 5 22.68 7.94 2.50
CA ASP A 5 22.71 9.13 3.36
C ASP A 5 21.80 10.26 2.84
N LYS A 6 21.66 10.37 1.51
CA LYS A 6 20.71 11.29 0.87
C LYS A 6 19.27 10.93 1.24
N ASP A 7 18.92 9.64 1.21
CA ASP A 7 17.58 9.17 1.58
C ASP A 7 17.31 9.45 3.05
N LYS A 8 18.26 9.14 3.94
CA LYS A 8 18.14 9.41 5.38
C LYS A 8 17.94 10.90 5.66
N ALA A 9 18.71 11.78 5.01
CA ALA A 9 18.60 13.22 5.16
C ALA A 9 17.22 13.72 4.69
N ALA A 10 16.73 13.23 3.54
CA ALA A 10 15.41 13.58 3.04
C ALA A 10 14.29 13.14 4.01
N VAL A 11 14.38 11.93 4.56
CA VAL A 11 13.43 11.41 5.56
C VAL A 11 13.44 12.26 6.83
N LYS A 12 14.62 12.56 7.39
CA LYS A 12 14.74 13.42 8.59
C LYS A 12 14.16 14.82 8.34
N ALA A 13 14.45 15.42 7.18
CA ALA A 13 13.96 16.74 6.83
C ALA A 13 12.44 16.79 6.65
N LEU A 14 11.84 15.75 6.03
CA LEU A 14 10.39 15.65 5.93
C LEU A 14 9.75 15.41 7.30
N TRP A 15 10.32 14.50 8.11
CA TRP A 15 9.82 14.20 9.45
C TRP A 15 9.72 15.45 10.32
N ALA A 16 10.73 16.30 10.30
CA ALA A 16 10.74 17.56 11.04
C ALA A 16 9.56 18.50 10.68
N LYS A 17 9.03 18.41 9.45
CA LYS A 17 7.86 19.19 9.00
C LYS A 17 6.54 18.56 9.42
N ILE A 18 6.44 17.22 9.39
CA ILE A 18 5.18 16.50 9.62
C ILE A 18 4.96 16.10 11.08
N SER A 19 6.03 16.03 11.90
CA SER A 19 5.93 15.59 13.29
C SER A 19 4.98 16.41 14.18
N PRO A 20 4.79 17.75 13.98
CA PRO A 20 3.76 18.49 14.72
C PRO A 20 2.32 18.03 14.41
N LYS A 21 2.12 17.27 13.34
CA LYS A 21 0.84 16.70 12.88
C LYS A 21 0.81 15.17 12.96
N ALA A 22 1.78 14.55 13.63
CA ALA A 22 1.92 13.10 13.69
C ALA A 22 0.64 12.39 14.21
N ASP A 23 -0.01 12.93 15.24
CA ASP A 23 -1.23 12.35 15.80
C ASP A 23 -2.38 12.34 14.77
N ASP A 24 -2.59 13.47 14.06
CA ASP A 24 -3.61 13.61 13.02
C ASP A 24 -3.31 12.66 11.84
N ILE A 25 -2.05 12.61 11.40
CA ILE A 25 -1.58 11.73 10.32
C ILE A 25 -1.81 10.26 10.67
N GLY A 26 -1.47 9.85 11.89
CA GLY A 26 -1.62 8.47 12.35
C GLY A 26 -3.09 8.04 12.42
N ALA A 27 -3.96 8.91 12.94
CA ALA A 27 -5.39 8.66 13.00
C ALA A 27 -6.00 8.50 11.60
N GLU A 28 -5.63 9.39 10.68
CA GLU A 28 -6.10 9.36 9.29
C GLU A 28 -5.58 8.13 8.54
N ALA A 29 -4.29 7.82 8.68
CA ALA A 29 -3.68 6.65 8.05
C ALA A 29 -4.32 5.34 8.52
N LEU A 30 -4.51 5.17 9.83
CA LEU A 30 -5.14 3.98 10.39
C LEU A 30 -6.61 3.89 10.00
N GLY A 31 -7.35 5.01 10.04
CA GLY A 31 -8.75 5.06 9.61
C GLY A 31 -8.93 4.68 8.14
N ARG A 32 -8.05 5.18 7.26
CA ARG A 32 -8.00 4.79 5.84
C ARG A 32 -7.68 3.31 5.68
N MET A 33 -6.69 2.79 6.40
CA MET A 33 -6.35 1.37 6.36
C MET A 33 -7.55 0.48 6.71
N LEU A 34 -8.24 0.76 7.81
CA LEU A 34 -9.40 -0.02 8.23
C LEU A 34 -10.58 0.11 7.25
N THR A 35 -10.71 1.25 6.58
CA THR A 35 -11.79 1.49 5.61
C THR A 35 -11.53 0.76 4.30
N VAL A 36 -10.31 0.86 3.78
CA VAL A 36 -9.96 0.37 2.44
C VAL A 36 -9.51 -1.10 2.46
N TYR A 37 -8.93 -1.56 3.57
CA TYR A 37 -8.43 -2.92 3.74
C TYR A 37 -9.21 -3.64 4.86
N PRO A 38 -10.51 -3.98 4.67
CA PRO A 38 -11.37 -4.48 5.73
C PRO A 38 -10.87 -5.77 6.40
N GLN A 39 -10.07 -6.58 5.70
CA GLN A 39 -9.42 -7.76 6.30
C GLN A 39 -8.52 -7.41 7.49
N THR A 40 -7.97 -6.19 7.53
CA THR A 40 -7.12 -5.73 8.63
C THR A 40 -7.90 -5.52 9.93
N LYS A 41 -9.23 -5.31 9.87
CA LYS A 41 -10.09 -5.14 11.05
C LYS A 41 -10.05 -6.34 11.99
N THR A 42 -9.74 -7.53 11.47
CA THR A 42 -9.65 -8.77 12.27
C THR A 42 -8.63 -8.64 13.41
N TYR A 43 -7.51 -7.93 13.19
CA TYR A 43 -6.50 -7.65 14.21
C TYR A 43 -6.97 -6.67 15.31
N PHE A 44 -8.06 -5.95 15.07
CA PHE A 44 -8.61 -4.92 15.97
C PHE A 44 -10.03 -5.25 16.44
N ALA A 45 -10.48 -6.51 16.31
CA ALA A 45 -11.84 -6.94 16.68
C ALA A 45 -12.21 -6.70 18.15
N HIS A 46 -11.22 -6.43 19.02
CA HIS A 46 -11.38 -6.10 20.42
C HIS A 46 -11.73 -4.62 20.67
N TRP A 47 -11.70 -3.76 19.65
CA TRP A 47 -12.14 -2.36 19.78
C TRP A 47 -13.64 -2.22 19.54
N ALA A 48 -14.31 -1.47 20.41
CA ALA A 48 -15.75 -1.22 20.30
C ALA A 48 -16.14 -0.38 19.07
N ASP A 49 -15.22 0.40 18.51
CA ASP A 49 -15.47 1.26 17.35
C ASP A 49 -14.24 1.38 16.45
N LEU A 50 -14.37 0.86 15.22
CA LEU A 50 -13.35 0.86 14.17
C LEU A 50 -13.58 1.93 13.09
N SER A 51 -14.54 2.84 13.30
CA SER A 51 -14.83 3.90 12.35
C SER A 51 -13.68 4.92 12.26
N PRO A 52 -13.45 5.52 11.08
CA PRO A 52 -12.52 6.64 10.96
C PRO A 52 -12.83 7.75 11.96
N GLY A 53 -11.81 8.20 12.70
CA GLY A 53 -11.96 9.26 13.69
C GLY A 53 -12.46 8.82 15.07
N SER A 54 -12.74 7.52 15.28
CA SER A 54 -13.10 6.97 16.60
C SER A 54 -11.98 7.16 17.63
N GLY A 55 -12.34 7.13 18.92
CA GLY A 55 -11.38 7.22 20.03
C GLY A 55 -10.27 6.15 19.97
N PRO A 56 -10.60 4.85 19.81
CA PRO A 56 -9.60 3.80 19.65
C PRO A 56 -8.65 4.00 18.47
N VAL A 57 -9.19 4.36 17.29
CA VAL A 57 -8.40 4.59 16.07
C VAL A 57 -7.44 5.77 16.25
N LYS A 58 -7.90 6.90 16.80
CA LYS A 58 -7.04 8.06 17.10
C LYS A 58 -5.92 7.70 18.09
N LYS A 59 -6.27 7.00 19.18
CA LYS A 59 -5.30 6.61 20.21
C LYS A 59 -4.22 5.70 19.64
N HIS A 60 -4.59 4.71 18.81
CA HIS A 60 -3.59 3.81 18.24
C HIS A 60 -2.80 4.44 17.09
N GLY A 61 -3.41 5.32 16.29
CA GLY A 61 -2.71 6.12 15.29
C GLY A 61 -1.54 6.92 15.89
N LYS A 62 -1.73 7.51 17.08
CA LYS A 62 -0.66 8.14 17.86
C LYS A 62 0.47 7.18 18.22
N VAL A 63 0.14 5.96 18.66
CA VAL A 63 1.15 4.93 18.99
C VAL A 63 1.99 4.57 17.76
N ILE A 64 1.34 4.38 16.60
CA ILE A 64 2.02 4.08 15.33
C ILE A 64 3.00 5.20 14.98
N MET A 65 2.55 6.46 15.01
CA MET A 65 3.40 7.59 14.62
C MET A 65 4.49 7.90 15.64
N GLY A 66 4.29 7.59 16.92
CA GLY A 66 5.36 7.58 17.92
C GLY A 66 6.48 6.59 17.57
N ALA A 67 6.11 5.37 17.16
CA ALA A 67 7.07 4.36 16.72
C ALA A 67 7.80 4.76 15.42
N VAL A 68 7.10 5.41 14.47
CA VAL A 68 7.74 5.97 13.26
C VAL A 68 8.74 7.06 13.62
N GLY A 69 8.40 7.95 14.56
CA GLY A 69 9.33 8.98 15.04
C GLY A 69 10.58 8.39 15.69
N ASP A 70 10.42 7.35 16.50
CA ASP A 70 11.54 6.60 17.09
C ASP A 70 12.41 5.97 16.00
N ALA A 71 11.81 5.34 14.99
CA ALA A 71 12.53 4.79 13.84
C ALA A 71 13.34 5.87 13.07
N VAL A 72 12.77 7.05 12.85
CA VAL A 72 13.48 8.17 12.20
C VAL A 72 14.67 8.64 13.05
N SER A 73 14.54 8.65 14.38
CA SER A 73 15.64 9.01 15.28
C SER A 73 16.79 7.98 15.24
N LYS A 74 16.47 6.72 14.93
CA LYS A 74 17.41 5.58 14.86
C LYS A 74 17.71 5.11 13.43
N ILE A 75 17.49 5.97 12.43
CA ILE A 75 17.55 5.59 11.01
C ILE A 75 18.91 5.05 10.53
N ASP A 76 19.96 5.29 11.32
CA ASP A 76 21.32 4.79 11.07
C ASP A 76 21.51 3.33 11.53
N ASP A 77 20.66 2.84 12.45
CA ASP A 77 20.58 1.43 12.88
C ASP A 77 19.11 1.04 13.18
N LEU A 78 18.32 0.84 12.13
CA LEU A 78 16.91 0.46 12.28
C LEU A 78 16.73 -0.95 12.88
N VAL A 79 17.67 -1.86 12.62
CA VAL A 79 17.57 -3.25 13.10
C VAL A 79 17.74 -3.30 14.61
N GLY A 80 18.81 -2.71 15.15
CA GLY A 80 18.99 -2.59 16.59
C GLY A 80 17.94 -1.69 17.21
N GLY A 81 17.61 -0.58 16.56
CA GLY A 81 16.71 0.43 17.09
C GLY A 81 15.26 -0.01 17.28
N LEU A 82 14.78 -0.96 16.45
CA LEU A 82 13.40 -1.46 16.46
C LEU A 82 13.28 -2.93 16.93
N ALA A 83 14.33 -3.50 17.53
CA ALA A 83 14.36 -4.91 17.94
C ALA A 83 13.16 -5.31 18.82
N ALA A 84 12.81 -4.51 19.84
CA ALA A 84 11.67 -4.78 20.71
C ALA A 84 10.31 -4.75 19.96
N LEU A 85 10.16 -3.87 18.95
CA LEU A 85 8.96 -3.79 18.13
C LEU A 85 8.87 -4.99 17.17
N SER A 86 10.01 -5.43 16.64
CA SER A 86 10.14 -6.63 15.83
C SER A 86 9.74 -7.88 16.62
N GLU A 87 10.26 -8.05 17.84
CA GLU A 87 9.90 -9.15 18.74
C GLU A 87 8.39 -9.16 19.07
N LEU A 88 7.81 -7.99 19.33
CA LEU A 88 6.38 -7.86 19.57
C LEU A 88 5.56 -8.38 18.39
N HIS A 89 5.90 -7.95 17.16
CA HIS A 89 5.19 -8.36 15.95
C HIS A 89 5.40 -9.84 15.62
N ALA A 90 6.62 -10.35 15.79
CA ALA A 90 6.96 -11.73 15.47
C ALA A 90 6.33 -12.72 16.45
N PHE A 91 6.41 -12.47 17.75
CA PHE A 91 6.10 -13.49 18.76
C PHE A 91 4.74 -13.31 19.43
N LYS A 92 4.25 -12.08 19.59
CA LYS A 92 2.97 -11.80 20.25
C LYS A 92 1.84 -11.50 19.28
N LEU A 93 2.05 -10.55 18.36
CA LEU A 93 0.97 -10.10 17.45
C LEU A 93 0.81 -11.03 16.23
N ARG A 94 1.89 -11.67 15.78
CA ARG A 94 1.91 -12.66 14.68
C ARG A 94 1.23 -12.14 13.41
N VAL A 95 1.51 -10.89 13.05
CA VAL A 95 1.00 -10.28 11.82
C VAL A 95 1.63 -10.97 10.61
N ASP A 96 0.84 -11.32 9.60
CA ASP A 96 1.31 -12.08 8.43
C ASP A 96 2.41 -11.29 7.68
N PRO A 97 3.61 -11.88 7.44
CA PRO A 97 4.67 -11.29 6.62
C PRO A 97 4.26 -10.91 5.19
N ALA A 98 3.17 -11.46 4.63
CA ALA A 98 2.61 -11.05 3.35
C ALA A 98 2.21 -9.57 3.31
N ASN A 99 2.03 -8.93 4.46
CA ASN A 99 1.90 -7.48 4.57
C ASN A 99 3.22 -6.72 4.30
N PHE A 100 4.35 -7.39 4.00
CA PHE A 100 5.69 -6.79 3.95
C PHE A 100 6.61 -7.21 2.77
N LYS A 101 6.12 -7.84 1.67
CA LYS A 101 7.00 -8.53 0.69
C LYS A 101 6.97 -8.04 -0.77
N THR A 102 8.07 -8.30 -1.50
CA THR A 102 8.21 -8.20 -2.98
C THR A 102 8.94 -9.43 -3.58
N LYS A 103 8.49 -9.94 -4.75
CA LYS A 103 9.14 -10.99 -5.58
C LYS A 103 9.29 -10.50 -7.05
N THR A 104 10.20 -11.09 -7.84
CA THR A 104 10.60 -10.64 -9.19
C THR A 104 9.89 -11.38 -10.35
N TYR A 105 9.04 -10.68 -11.12
CA TYR A 105 8.24 -11.23 -12.24
C TYR A 105 8.80 -10.97 -13.65
N PHE A 106 9.70 -10.00 -13.81
CA PHE A 106 10.06 -9.44 -15.13
C PHE A 106 11.49 -9.77 -15.56
N ALA A 107 12.04 -10.91 -15.13
CA ALA A 107 13.43 -11.31 -15.40
C ALA A 107 13.77 -11.49 -16.91
N HIS A 108 12.76 -11.54 -17.79
CA HIS A 108 12.92 -11.72 -19.23
C HIS A 108 13.09 -10.39 -20.00
N TRP A 109 12.95 -9.23 -19.35
CA TRP A 109 13.21 -7.94 -20.00
C TRP A 109 14.69 -7.58 -19.89
N ALA A 110 15.29 -7.23 -21.03
CA ALA A 110 16.68 -6.82 -21.11
C ALA A 110 16.97 -5.51 -20.36
N ASP A 111 15.95 -4.68 -20.12
CA ASP A 111 16.08 -3.41 -19.40
C ASP A 111 14.83 -3.12 -18.54
N LEU A 112 15.02 -3.17 -17.22
CA LEU A 112 14.01 -2.87 -16.20
C LEU A 112 14.13 -1.45 -15.64
N SER A 113 15.01 -0.62 -16.19
CA SER A 113 15.21 0.74 -15.71
C SER A 113 13.95 1.60 -15.90
N PRO A 114 13.70 2.56 -15.01
CA PRO A 114 12.61 3.52 -15.18
C PRO A 114 12.67 4.19 -16.55
N GLY A 115 11.58 4.10 -17.31
CA GLY A 115 11.47 4.74 -18.62
C GLY A 115 12.03 3.93 -19.80
N SER A 116 12.50 2.70 -19.59
CA SER A 116 12.90 1.79 -20.66
C SER A 116 11.74 1.49 -21.62
N GLY A 117 12.07 1.09 -22.85
CA GLY A 117 11.09 0.70 -23.87
C GLY A 117 10.13 -0.41 -23.40
N PRO A 118 10.63 -1.54 -22.86
CA PRO A 118 9.80 -2.61 -22.31
C PRO A 118 8.86 -2.14 -21.19
N VAL A 119 9.37 -1.37 -20.22
CA VAL A 119 8.59 -0.85 -19.09
C VAL A 119 7.47 0.07 -19.58
N LYS A 120 7.77 1.02 -20.48
CA LYS A 120 6.75 1.92 -21.06
C LYS A 120 5.68 1.16 -21.83
N LYS A 121 6.08 0.18 -22.65
CA LYS A 121 5.15 -0.65 -23.44
C LYS A 121 4.19 -1.42 -22.53
N HIS A 122 4.71 -2.06 -21.49
CA HIS A 122 3.87 -2.81 -20.56
C HIS A 122 3.00 -1.89 -19.69
N GLY A 123 3.53 -0.73 -19.27
CA GLY A 123 2.75 0.30 -18.57
C GLY A 123 1.52 0.74 -19.35
N LYS A 124 1.62 0.88 -20.69
CA LYS A 124 0.46 1.17 -21.55
C LYS A 124 -0.57 0.04 -21.53
N VAL A 125 -0.14 -1.22 -21.53
CA VAL A 125 -1.04 -2.38 -21.42
C VAL A 125 -1.78 -2.37 -20.09
N ILE A 126 -1.06 -2.13 -19.00
CA ILE A 126 -1.65 -2.01 -17.64
C ILE A 126 -2.69 -0.89 -17.60
N MET A 127 -2.35 0.31 -18.07
CA MET A 127 -3.27 1.44 -18.00
C MET A 127 -4.47 1.30 -18.95
N GLY A 128 -4.32 0.59 -20.08
CA GLY A 128 -5.44 0.19 -20.93
C GLY A 128 -6.41 -0.73 -20.16
N ALA A 129 -5.90 -1.76 -19.50
CA ALA A 129 -6.72 -2.65 -18.67
C ALA A 129 -7.39 -1.94 -17.48
N VAL A 130 -6.72 -0.95 -16.87
CA VAL A 130 -7.33 -0.11 -15.83
C VAL A 130 -8.47 0.74 -16.41
N GLY A 131 -8.30 1.32 -17.60
CA GLY A 131 -9.38 2.03 -18.31
C GLY A 131 -10.57 1.13 -18.62
N ASP A 132 -10.32 -0.09 -19.08
CA ASP A 132 -11.37 -1.10 -19.29
C ASP A 132 -12.09 -1.43 -17.98
N ALA A 133 -11.36 -1.58 -16.86
CA ALA A 133 -11.94 -1.82 -15.55
C ALA A 133 -12.85 -0.66 -15.10
N VAL A 134 -12.48 0.60 -15.37
CA VAL A 134 -13.32 1.77 -15.08
C VAL A 134 -14.64 1.70 -15.85
N SER A 135 -14.63 1.27 -17.12
CA SER A 135 -15.88 1.10 -17.89
C SER A 135 -16.77 -0.06 -17.40
N LYS A 136 -16.24 -0.92 -16.52
CA LYS A 136 -16.91 -2.10 -15.94
C LYS A 136 -17.02 -2.01 -14.42
N ILE A 137 -17.00 -0.79 -13.87
CA ILE A 137 -16.85 -0.56 -12.42
C ILE A 137 -17.95 -1.21 -11.57
N ASP A 138 -19.15 -1.39 -12.13
CA ASP A 138 -20.29 -2.01 -11.45
C ASP A 138 -20.22 -3.56 -11.42
N ASP A 139 -19.42 -4.18 -12.29
CA ASP A 139 -19.16 -5.63 -12.31
C ASP A 139 -17.70 -5.93 -12.69
N LEU A 140 -16.79 -5.62 -11.76
CA LEU A 140 -15.36 -5.89 -11.96
C LEU A 140 -15.05 -7.39 -12.03
N VAL A 141 -15.76 -8.23 -11.28
CA VAL A 141 -15.49 -9.67 -11.23
C VAL A 141 -15.86 -10.34 -12.55
N GLY A 142 -17.07 -10.10 -13.07
CA GLY A 142 -17.46 -10.61 -14.38
C GLY A 142 -16.66 -9.94 -15.50
N GLY A 143 -16.48 -8.63 -15.41
CA GLY A 143 -15.81 -7.81 -16.40
C GLY A 143 -14.32 -8.12 -16.63
N LEU A 144 -13.63 -8.63 -15.60
CA LEU A 144 -12.19 -8.94 -15.62
C LEU A 144 -11.88 -10.44 -15.54
N ALA A 145 -12.88 -11.31 -15.61
CA ALA A 145 -12.68 -12.76 -15.52
C ALA A 145 -11.57 -13.29 -16.46
N PRO A 146 -11.49 -12.90 -17.76
CA PRO A 146 -10.41 -13.36 -18.64
C PRO A 146 -9.01 -12.92 -18.18
N LEU A 147 -8.91 -11.72 -17.60
CA LEU A 147 -7.64 -11.18 -17.10
C LEU A 147 -7.24 -11.86 -15.78
N SER A 148 -8.21 -12.20 -14.94
CA SER A 148 -7.98 -13.02 -13.73
C SER A 148 -7.47 -14.41 -14.10
N GLU A 149 -8.07 -15.08 -15.08
CA GLU A 149 -7.61 -16.41 -15.55
C GLU A 149 -6.18 -16.36 -16.11
N LEU A 150 -5.86 -15.32 -16.90
CA LEU A 150 -4.52 -15.10 -17.41
C LEU A 150 -3.49 -15.00 -16.27
N HIS A 151 -3.80 -14.19 -15.25
CA HIS A 151 -2.90 -14.00 -14.11
C HIS A 151 -2.80 -15.25 -13.24
N ALA A 152 -3.92 -15.94 -12.98
CA ALA A 152 -3.97 -17.13 -12.14
C ALA A 152 -3.24 -18.33 -12.76
N PHE A 153 -3.58 -18.67 -14.00
CA PHE A 153 -3.18 -19.97 -14.56
C PHE A 153 -1.91 -19.90 -15.40
N LYS A 154 -1.67 -18.77 -16.07
CA LYS A 154 -0.53 -18.60 -16.98
C LYS A 154 0.62 -17.81 -16.35
N LEU A 155 0.35 -16.61 -15.85
CA LEU A 155 1.41 -15.73 -15.33
C LEU A 155 1.79 -16.06 -13.88
N ARG A 156 0.85 -16.61 -13.10
CA ARG A 156 0.98 -17.00 -11.69
C ARG A 156 1.57 -15.88 -10.84
N VAL A 157 1.10 -14.65 -11.07
CA VAL A 157 1.50 -13.48 -10.28
C VAL A 157 0.94 -13.64 -8.87
N ASP A 158 1.74 -13.51 -7.82
CA ASP A 158 1.18 -13.55 -6.46
C ASP A 158 0.20 -12.39 -6.26
N PRO A 159 -1.05 -12.65 -5.84
CA PRO A 159 -2.10 -11.65 -5.66
C PRO A 159 -1.71 -10.40 -4.86
N GLY A 160 -0.76 -10.51 -3.93
CA GLY A 160 -0.26 -9.37 -3.16
C GLY A 160 0.36 -8.27 -4.04
N ASN A 161 0.87 -8.61 -5.22
CA ASN A 161 1.54 -7.65 -6.10
C ASN A 161 0.57 -6.70 -6.80
N PHE A 162 -0.71 -7.06 -6.96
CA PHE A 162 -1.72 -6.14 -7.49
C PHE A 162 -1.89 -4.93 -6.56
N LYS A 163 -1.86 -5.14 -5.24
CA LYS A 163 -1.97 -4.08 -4.23
C LYS A 163 -0.72 -3.17 -4.22
N ILE A 164 0.45 -3.75 -4.47
CA ILE A 164 1.70 -2.98 -4.59
C ILE A 164 1.64 -2.07 -5.82
N LEU A 165 1.22 -2.59 -6.96
CA LEU A 165 1.07 -1.79 -8.18
C LEU A 165 0.00 -0.70 -8.00
N ALA A 166 -1.15 -1.04 -7.43
CA ALA A 166 -2.22 -0.10 -7.10
C ALA A 166 -1.70 1.09 -6.27
N HIS A 167 -0.97 0.82 -5.19
CA HIS A 167 -0.38 1.86 -4.35
C HIS A 167 0.55 2.79 -5.15
N ASN A 168 1.42 2.23 -6.00
CA ASN A 168 2.33 3.03 -6.82
C ASN A 168 1.57 3.90 -7.85
N VAL A 169 0.50 3.38 -8.46
CA VAL A 169 -0.35 4.17 -9.36
C VAL A 169 -1.01 5.33 -8.63
N ILE A 170 -1.53 5.10 -7.42
CA ILE A 170 -2.14 6.13 -6.56
C ILE A 170 -1.14 7.24 -6.21
N VAL A 171 0.10 6.86 -5.85
CA VAL A 171 1.17 7.82 -5.58
C VAL A 171 1.46 8.69 -6.81
N VAL A 172 1.57 8.08 -8.00
CA VAL A 172 1.81 8.81 -9.25
C VAL A 172 0.64 9.74 -9.60
N ILE A 173 -0.62 9.33 -9.38
CA ILE A 173 -1.79 10.18 -9.58
C ILE A 173 -1.72 11.39 -8.65
N GLY A 174 -1.46 11.20 -7.35
CA GLY A 174 -1.33 12.30 -6.40
C GLY A 174 -0.18 13.27 -6.72
N MET A 175 0.91 12.77 -7.31
CA MET A 175 2.03 13.60 -7.77
C MET A 175 1.71 14.41 -9.03
N LEU A 176 1.01 13.81 -9.99
CA LEU A 176 0.72 14.44 -11.29
C LEU A 176 -0.51 15.35 -11.26
N PHE A 177 -1.49 15.04 -10.40
CA PHE A 177 -2.77 15.74 -10.30
C PHE A 177 -3.09 16.17 -8.85
N PRO A 178 -2.19 16.91 -8.16
CA PRO A 178 -2.38 17.24 -6.76
C PRO A 178 -3.63 18.09 -6.48
N GLY A 179 -4.14 18.83 -7.48
CA GLY A 179 -5.37 19.62 -7.37
C GLY A 179 -6.66 18.79 -7.50
N ASP A 180 -6.61 17.68 -8.25
CA ASP A 180 -7.76 16.81 -8.54
C ASP A 180 -7.79 15.56 -7.65
N PHE A 181 -6.85 15.45 -6.71
CA PHE A 181 -6.69 14.29 -5.84
C PHE A 181 -6.86 14.62 -4.34
N PRO A 182 -7.97 15.26 -3.94
CA PRO A 182 -8.24 15.55 -2.54
C PRO A 182 -8.47 14.24 -1.74
N PRO A 183 -8.45 14.31 -0.39
CA PRO A 183 -8.51 13.15 0.50
C PRO A 183 -9.64 12.14 0.21
N GLU A 184 -10.81 12.62 -0.18
CA GLU A 184 -12.01 11.84 -0.52
C GLU A 184 -11.90 11.14 -1.88
N VAL A 185 -11.32 11.80 -2.88
CA VAL A 185 -11.02 11.19 -4.19
C VAL A 185 -9.94 10.13 -4.02
N HIS A 186 -8.88 10.42 -3.26
CA HIS A 186 -7.85 9.43 -2.95
C HIS A 186 -8.44 8.17 -2.30
N MET A 187 -9.32 8.33 -1.30
CA MET A 187 -9.99 7.17 -0.67
C MET A 187 -10.85 6.39 -1.67
N SER A 188 -11.54 7.09 -2.58
CA SER A 188 -12.40 6.45 -3.59
C SER A 188 -11.58 5.67 -4.61
N VAL A 189 -10.46 6.24 -5.06
CA VAL A 189 -9.52 5.59 -5.97
C VAL A 189 -8.81 4.41 -5.32
N ASP A 190 -8.42 4.49 -4.04
CA ASP A 190 -7.85 3.36 -3.31
C ASP A 190 -8.85 2.20 -3.19
N LYS A 191 -10.13 2.48 -2.87
CA LYS A 191 -11.21 1.47 -2.88
C LYS A 191 -11.38 0.82 -4.26
N PHE A 192 -11.41 1.62 -5.33
CA PHE A 192 -11.47 1.09 -6.69
C PHE A 192 -10.32 0.13 -6.98
N PHE A 193 -9.08 0.52 -6.68
CA PHE A 193 -7.93 -0.33 -6.92
C PHE A 193 -7.89 -1.59 -6.03
N GLN A 194 -8.43 -1.55 -4.80
CA GLN A 194 -8.61 -2.76 -4.01
C GLN A 194 -9.62 -3.73 -4.62
N ASN A 195 -10.76 -3.21 -5.11
CA ASN A 195 -11.76 -4.03 -5.79
C ASN A 195 -11.21 -4.60 -7.11
N LEU A 196 -10.43 -3.82 -7.85
CA LEU A 196 -9.71 -4.28 -9.03
C LEU A 196 -8.73 -5.42 -8.69
N ALA A 197 -7.91 -5.24 -7.64
CA ALA A 197 -6.98 -6.27 -7.19
C ALA A 197 -7.71 -7.56 -6.74
N LEU A 198 -8.85 -7.42 -6.07
CA LEU A 198 -9.70 -8.55 -5.67
C LEU A 198 -10.24 -9.29 -6.90
N ALA A 199 -10.82 -8.58 -7.86
CA ALA A 199 -11.36 -9.16 -9.09
C ALA A 199 -10.29 -9.89 -9.91
N LEU A 200 -9.08 -9.34 -10.00
CA LEU A 200 -7.94 -10.01 -10.65
C LEU A 200 -7.51 -11.29 -9.92
N SER A 201 -7.74 -11.36 -8.61
CA SER A 201 -7.36 -12.49 -7.76
C SER A 201 -8.43 -13.58 -7.69
N GLU A 202 -9.61 -13.38 -8.29
CA GLU A 202 -10.77 -14.27 -8.08
C GLU A 202 -10.51 -15.71 -8.53
N LYS A 203 -9.83 -15.90 -9.67
CA LYS A 203 -9.55 -17.24 -10.24
C LYS A 203 -8.36 -17.97 -9.62
N TYR A 204 -7.76 -17.42 -8.55
CA TYR A 204 -6.65 -18.06 -7.82
C TYR A 204 -7.13 -19.05 -6.75
N ARG A 205 -8.44 -19.12 -6.51
CA ARG A 205 -9.07 -19.99 -5.50
C ARG A 205 -9.79 -21.16 -6.15
#